data_AF-A0A7L3QXW5-F1
#
_entry.id   AF-A0A7L3QXW5-F1
#
_cell.length_a   1.000
_cell.length_b   1.000
_cell.length_c   1.000
_cell.angle_alpha   90.00
_cell.angle_beta   90.00
_cell.angle_gamma   90.00
#
_symmetry.space_group_name_H-M   'P 1'
#
loop_
_entity.id
_entity.type
_entity.pdbx_description
1 polymer ?
#
loop_
_entity_poly.entity_id
_entity_poly.type
_entity_poly.pdbx_seq_one_letter_code
_entity_poly.pdbx_strand_id
1 'polypeptide(L)'
;AGAETVKRAVQLDAASRFQESLVCYQEGIDLLLQAVKATTDEAKKHHYRQKISEFTFLLDGKYHKQIRIEENATGFGYEKLFHEYLTEMVSEVWVEDPYIRQVHQASRYLLYNFLRFCEMLVKGPCKVKTIHLLTSYDKVSVS
;
A
#
# COMPACT_ATOMS: atom_id res chain seq x y z
N ALA A 1 -11.75 5.39 24.94
CA ALA A 1 -12.28 6.05 23.72
C ALA A 1 -11.24 6.04 22.61
N GLY A 2 -10.23 6.93 22.59
CA GLY A 2 -9.26 7.02 21.48
C GLY A 2 -8.55 5.70 21.12
N ALA A 3 -8.05 4.96 22.11
CA ALA A 3 -7.39 3.67 21.86
C ALA A 3 -8.33 2.59 21.25
N GLU A 4 -9.62 2.60 21.60
CA GLU A 4 -10.60 1.69 21.02
C GLU A 4 -10.96 2.09 19.59
N THR A 5 -11.04 3.40 19.31
CA THR A 5 -11.26 3.92 17.94
C THR A 5 -10.11 3.55 17.01
N VAL A 6 -8.87 3.62 17.48
CA VAL A 6 -7.71 3.18 16.68
C VAL A 6 -7.69 1.66 16.50
N LYS A 7 -8.06 0.88 17.52
CA LYS A 7 -8.19 -0.58 17.38
C LYS A 7 -9.24 -0.94 16.32
N ARG A 8 -10.35 -0.21 16.27
CA ARG A 8 -11.37 -0.35 15.22
C ARG A 8 -10.82 0.05 13.85
N ALA A 9 -9.99 1.09 13.77
CA ALA A 9 -9.32 1.47 12.53
C ALA A 9 -8.48 0.31 11.98
N VAL A 10 -7.65 -0.33 12.82
CA VAL A 10 -6.84 -1.51 12.43
C VAL A 10 -7.71 -2.66 11.92
N GLN A 11 -8.87 -2.91 12.55
CA GLN A 11 -9.80 -3.96 12.10
C GLN A 11 -10.42 -3.63 10.73
N LEU A 12 -10.79 -2.37 10.51
CA LEU A 12 -11.32 -1.90 9.23
C LEU A 12 -10.24 -1.97 8.13
N ASP A 13 -9.00 -1.65 8.48
CA ASP A 13 -7.84 -1.74 7.60
C ASP A 13 -7.60 -3.19 7.16
N ALA A 14 -7.63 -4.13 8.11
CA ALA A 14 -7.52 -5.56 7.84
C ALA A 14 -8.70 -6.10 7.01
N ALA A 15 -9.86 -5.45 7.07
CA ALA A 15 -11.04 -5.76 6.25
C ALA A 15 -11.08 -4.98 4.93
N SER A 16 -9.98 -4.33 4.54
CA SER A 16 -9.84 -3.50 3.33
C SER A 16 -10.79 -2.31 3.24
N ARG A 17 -11.44 -1.89 4.34
CA ARG A 17 -12.33 -0.72 4.40
C ARG A 17 -11.52 0.55 4.65
N PHE A 18 -10.63 0.86 3.72
CA PHE A 18 -9.57 1.87 3.90
C PHE A 18 -10.07 3.28 4.22
N GLN A 19 -11.16 3.73 3.57
CA GLN A 19 -11.71 5.06 3.82
C GLN A 19 -12.28 5.20 5.24
N GLU A 20 -12.95 4.17 5.74
CA GLU A 20 -13.48 4.15 7.11
C GLU A 20 -12.39 3.93 8.15
N SER A 21 -11.40 3.10 7.81
CA SER A 21 -10.16 2.91 8.57
C SER A 21 -9.45 4.26 8.78
N LEU A 22 -9.25 5.03 7.71
CA LEU A 22 -8.61 6.34 7.75
C LEU A 22 -9.34 7.33 8.68
N VAL A 23 -10.68 7.41 8.58
CA VAL A 23 -11.49 8.26 9.45
C VAL A 23 -11.34 7.82 10.92
N CYS A 24 -11.40 6.52 11.20
CA CYS A 24 -11.22 5.99 12.56
C CYS A 24 -9.81 6.26 13.11
N TYR A 25 -8.76 6.20 12.27
CA TYR A 25 -7.41 6.56 12.69
C TYR A 25 -7.32 8.06 13.04
N GLN A 26 -7.86 8.94 12.19
CA GLN A 26 -7.88 10.38 12.44
C GLN A 26 -8.63 10.73 13.73
N GLU A 27 -9.86 10.24 13.89
CA GLU A 27 -10.66 10.45 15.10
C GLU A 27 -9.97 9.89 16.35
N GLY A 28 -9.36 8.70 16.24
CA GLY A 28 -8.63 8.08 17.33
C GLY A 28 -7.43 8.90 17.78
N ILE A 29 -6.67 9.44 16.83
CA ILE A 29 -5.52 10.32 17.10
C ILE A 29 -5.99 11.64 17.73
N ASP A 30 -7.05 12.25 17.22
CA ASP A 30 -7.61 13.50 17.78
C ASP A 30 -8.06 13.33 19.23
N LEU A 31 -8.73 12.22 19.55
CA LEU A 31 -9.12 11.89 20.93
C LEU A 31 -7.90 11.69 21.85
N LEU A 32 -6.82 11.08 21.33
CA LEU A 32 -5.57 10.93 22.10
C LEU A 32 -4.88 12.28 22.31
N LEU A 33 -4.88 13.17 21.31
CA LEU A 33 -4.35 14.53 21.42
C LEU A 33 -5.12 15.34 22.46
N GLN A 34 -6.45 15.24 22.47
CA GLN A 34 -7.29 15.87 23.50
C GLN A 34 -6.97 15.32 24.90
N ALA A 35 -6.78 14.00 25.02
CA ALA A 35 -6.40 13.38 26.29
C ALA A 35 -5.03 13.88 26.80
N VAL A 36 -4.05 14.08 25.90
CA VAL A 36 -2.75 14.68 26.26
C VAL A 36 -2.90 16.10 26.81
N LYS A 37 -3.77 16.92 26.19
CA LYS A 37 -4.02 18.30 26.63
C LYS A 37 -4.72 18.36 27.99
N ALA A 38 -5.62 17.41 28.27
CA ALA A 38 -6.42 17.37 29.50
C ALA A 38 -5.71 16.69 30.68
N THR A 39 -4.72 15.83 30.41
CA THR A 39 -4.00 15.10 31.46
C THR A 39 -2.92 15.98 32.10
N THR A 40 -2.73 15.91 33.42
CA THR A 40 -1.63 16.59 34.13
C THR A 40 -0.47 15.65 34.47
N ASP A 41 -0.73 14.34 34.46
CA ASP A 41 0.25 13.26 34.67
C ASP A 41 1.21 13.13 33.46
N GLU A 42 2.48 13.45 33.67
CA GLU A 42 3.49 13.43 32.61
C GLU A 42 3.82 12.02 32.10
N ALA A 43 3.69 10.98 32.92
CA ALA A 43 3.90 9.60 32.47
C ALA A 43 2.80 9.17 31.49
N LYS A 44 1.54 9.51 31.80
CA LYS A 44 0.41 9.27 30.89
C LYS A 44 0.50 10.11 29.62
N LYS A 45 0.89 11.38 29.72
CA LYS A 45 1.14 12.21 28.52
C LYS A 45 2.22 11.61 27.64
N HIS A 46 3.32 11.12 28.22
CA HIS A 46 4.38 10.47 27.46
C HIS A 46 3.87 9.22 26.73
N HIS A 47 3.12 8.36 27.43
CA HIS A 47 2.50 7.18 26.83
C HIS A 47 1.58 7.51 25.65
N TYR A 48 0.72 8.51 25.79
CA TYR A 48 -0.18 8.92 24.71
C TYR A 48 0.57 9.54 23.53
N ARG A 49 1.62 10.33 23.79
CA ARG A 49 2.49 10.88 22.73
C ARG A 49 3.18 9.78 21.92
N GLN A 50 3.65 8.72 22.58
CA GLN A 50 4.23 7.56 21.89
C GLN A 50 3.21 6.89 20.97
N LYS A 51 2.00 6.61 21.47
CA LYS A 51 0.93 6.00 20.65
C LYS A 51 0.50 6.88 19.48
N ILE A 52 0.36 8.19 19.69
CA ILE A 52 0.05 9.13 18.61
C ILE A 52 1.13 9.06 17.52
N SER A 53 2.41 9.08 17.89
CA SER A 53 3.51 8.99 16.93
C SER A 53 3.50 7.69 16.14
N GLU A 54 3.19 6.57 16.78
CA GLU A 54 3.06 5.26 16.13
C GLU A 54 1.94 5.26 15.08
N PHE A 55 0.75 5.75 15.44
CA PHE A 55 -0.40 5.79 14.54
C PHE A 55 -0.26 6.83 13.41
N THR A 56 0.37 7.97 13.68
CA THR A 56 0.68 8.95 12.63
C THR A 56 1.65 8.35 11.61
N PHE A 57 2.63 7.56 12.04
CA PHE A 57 3.57 6.88 11.14
C PHE A 57 2.88 5.80 10.27
N LEU A 58 1.87 5.12 10.81
CA LEU A 58 0.99 4.22 10.06
C LEU A 58 0.22 4.97 8.96
N LEU A 59 -0.30 6.15 9.27
CA LEU A 59 -1.04 7.00 8.32
C LEU A 59 -0.16 7.62 7.22
N ASP A 60 1.11 7.91 7.52
CA ASP A 60 2.07 8.49 6.59
C ASP A 60 2.54 7.49 5.50
N GLY A 61 1.85 6.35 5.38
CA GLY A 61 2.14 5.29 4.41
C GLY A 61 3.43 4.52 4.70
N LYS A 62 4.13 4.75 5.81
CA LYS A 62 5.44 4.11 6.06
C LYS A 62 5.37 2.69 6.62
N TYR A 63 4.20 2.21 7.01
CA TYR A 63 4.01 0.78 7.28
C TYR A 63 3.83 0.02 5.97
N HIS A 64 4.96 -0.26 5.31
CA HIS A 64 5.01 -1.21 4.21
C HIS A 64 5.33 -2.61 4.76
N LYS A 65 4.49 -3.59 4.44
CA LYS A 65 4.89 -5.00 4.55
C LYS A 65 6.03 -5.22 3.54
N GLN A 66 7.26 -5.33 4.02
CA GLN A 66 8.41 -5.62 3.18
C GLN A 66 8.54 -7.12 2.97
N ILE A 67 8.45 -7.57 1.72
CA ILE A 67 8.70 -8.96 1.33
C ILE A 67 10.09 -9.02 0.71
N ARG A 68 10.99 -9.79 1.32
CA ARG A 68 12.32 -10.07 0.75
C ARG A 68 12.25 -11.35 -0.08
N ILE A 69 12.51 -11.23 -1.39
CA ILE A 69 12.60 -12.36 -2.31
C ILE A 69 14.08 -12.71 -2.46
N GLU A 70 14.49 -13.86 -1.91
CA GLU A 70 15.87 -14.32 -2.00
C GLU A 70 16.21 -14.80 -3.42
N GLU A 71 17.51 -14.89 -3.72
CA GLU A 71 18.00 -15.39 -5.00
C GLU A 71 17.50 -16.81 -5.28
N ASN A 72 17.04 -17.05 -6.52
CA ASN A 72 16.44 -18.32 -6.97
C ASN A 72 15.16 -18.74 -6.23
N ALA A 73 14.57 -17.88 -5.39
CA ALA A 73 13.31 -18.19 -4.73
C ALA A 73 12.15 -18.28 -5.74
N THR A 74 11.21 -19.20 -5.49
CA THR A 74 10.05 -19.43 -6.37
C THR A 74 8.74 -19.18 -5.63
N GLY A 75 7.64 -19.10 -6.38
CA GLY A 75 6.31 -18.91 -5.79
C GLY A 75 6.00 -17.47 -5.38
N PHE A 76 6.59 -16.47 -6.05
CA PHE A 76 6.31 -15.04 -5.89
C PHE A 76 5.71 -14.45 -7.19
N GLY A 77 4.74 -15.14 -7.78
CA GLY A 77 4.00 -14.62 -8.92
C GLY A 77 3.12 -13.42 -8.52
N TYR A 78 2.71 -12.62 -9.50
CA TYR A 78 1.92 -11.41 -9.26
C TYR A 78 0.65 -11.66 -8.46
N GLU A 79 -0.11 -12.72 -8.79
CA GLU A 79 -1.31 -13.08 -8.03
C GLU A 79 -1.01 -13.20 -6.55
N LYS A 80 -0.01 -13.99 -6.15
CA LYS A 80 0.32 -14.17 -4.73
C LYS A 80 0.80 -12.88 -4.06
N LEU A 81 1.60 -12.08 -4.76
CA LEU A 81 2.15 -10.84 -4.22
C LEU A 81 1.08 -9.76 -4.00
N PHE A 82 0.11 -9.67 -4.92
CA PHE A 82 -0.87 -8.60 -4.95
C PHE A 82 -2.26 -8.99 -4.44
N HIS A 83 -2.57 -10.29 -4.29
CA HIS A 83 -3.91 -10.79 -3.94
C HIS A 83 -4.50 -10.11 -2.69
N GLU A 84 -3.70 -9.93 -1.63
CA GLU A 84 -4.15 -9.30 -0.39
C GLU A 84 -4.55 -7.82 -0.56
N TYR A 85 -4.11 -7.16 -1.63
CA TYR A 85 -4.34 -5.73 -1.89
C TYR A 85 -5.37 -5.49 -3.02
N LEU A 86 -5.73 -6.53 -3.76
CA LEU A 86 -6.62 -6.45 -4.90
C LEU A 86 -8.04 -6.81 -4.49
N THR A 87 -8.88 -5.78 -4.32
CA THR A 87 -10.28 -5.91 -3.92
C THR A 87 -11.22 -5.33 -4.97
N GLU A 88 -12.54 -5.59 -4.85
CA GLU A 88 -13.54 -5.04 -5.77
C GLU A 88 -13.56 -3.50 -5.84
N MET A 89 -12.99 -2.82 -4.86
CA MET A 89 -12.93 -1.35 -4.79
C MET A 89 -11.85 -0.74 -5.70
N VAL A 90 -10.88 -1.55 -6.14
CA VAL A 90 -9.82 -1.07 -7.03
C VAL A 90 -10.40 -0.87 -8.42
N SER A 91 -10.46 0.38 -8.86
CA SER A 91 -11.01 0.79 -10.16
C SER A 91 -9.98 1.43 -11.09
N GLU A 92 -8.85 1.86 -10.55
CA GLU A 92 -7.79 2.52 -11.29
C GLU A 92 -6.43 2.11 -10.71
N VAL A 93 -5.43 1.91 -11.58
CA VAL A 93 -4.10 1.43 -11.20
C VAL A 93 -3.05 2.32 -11.86
N TRP A 94 -2.03 2.71 -11.08
CA TRP A 94 -0.85 3.43 -11.57
C TRP A 94 0.37 2.53 -11.41
N VAL A 95 1.13 2.37 -12.50
CA VAL A 95 2.37 1.60 -12.53
C VAL A 95 3.48 2.50 -13.04
N GLU A 96 4.51 2.64 -12.22
CA GLU A 96 5.74 3.36 -12.59
C GLU A 96 6.90 2.35 -12.61
N ASP A 97 7.24 1.87 -13.81
CA ASP A 97 8.32 0.89 -13.98
C ASP A 97 9.23 1.33 -15.14
N PRO A 98 10.50 1.70 -14.88
CA PRO A 98 11.39 2.21 -15.90
C PRO A 98 11.85 1.14 -16.89
N TYR A 99 11.60 -0.15 -16.68
CA TYR A 99 12.18 -1.25 -17.47
C TYR A 99 11.21 -1.90 -18.48
N ILE A 100 9.94 -1.48 -18.54
CA ILE A 100 8.98 -1.99 -19.52
C ILE A 100 9.28 -1.41 -20.93
N ARG A 101 10.32 -1.93 -21.59
CA ARG A 101 10.85 -1.45 -22.90
C ARG A 101 11.03 -2.58 -23.91
N GLN A 102 11.17 -2.27 -25.21
CA GLN A 102 11.46 -3.19 -26.33
C GLN A 102 12.89 -3.04 -26.88
N VAL A 103 13.92 -3.59 -26.22
CA VAL A 103 15.30 -3.39 -26.70
C VAL A 103 15.99 -4.69 -27.13
N HIS A 104 15.82 -5.82 -26.42
CA HIS A 104 16.43 -7.11 -26.82
C HIS A 104 15.59 -8.34 -26.40
N GLN A 105 16.04 -9.59 -26.66
CA GLN A 105 15.34 -10.84 -26.30
C GLN A 105 14.81 -10.88 -24.84
N ALA A 106 15.47 -10.18 -23.91
CA ALA A 106 15.04 -9.99 -22.52
C ALA A 106 13.77 -9.10 -22.36
N SER A 107 13.62 -8.08 -23.21
CA SER A 107 12.48 -7.15 -23.21
C SER A 107 11.15 -7.80 -23.54
N ARG A 108 11.15 -8.89 -24.31
CA ARG A 108 9.93 -9.66 -24.57
C ARG A 108 9.34 -10.18 -23.25
N TYR A 109 10.18 -10.59 -22.31
CA TYR A 109 9.73 -11.06 -21.00
C TYR A 109 9.16 -9.93 -20.13
N LEU A 110 9.67 -8.70 -20.24
CA LEU A 110 9.17 -7.57 -19.46
C LEU A 110 7.77 -7.11 -19.93
N LEU A 111 7.54 -7.12 -21.25
CA LEU A 111 6.19 -6.93 -21.80
C LEU A 111 5.24 -8.06 -21.37
N TYR A 112 5.69 -9.31 -21.38
CA TYR A 112 4.88 -10.43 -20.90
C TYR A 112 4.62 -10.35 -19.39
N ASN A 113 5.56 -9.84 -18.61
CA ASN A 113 5.36 -9.60 -17.18
C ASN A 113 4.26 -8.54 -16.95
N PHE A 114 4.32 -7.42 -17.67
CA PHE A 114 3.24 -6.43 -17.60
C PHE A 114 1.90 -6.99 -18.08
N LEU A 115 1.90 -7.80 -19.14
CA LEU A 115 0.69 -8.49 -19.59
C LEU A 115 0.12 -9.43 -18.51
N ARG A 116 0.96 -10.24 -17.86
CA ARG A 116 0.58 -11.12 -16.75
C ARG A 116 0.00 -10.33 -15.58
N PHE A 117 0.58 -9.17 -15.28
CA PHE A 117 0.07 -8.26 -14.27
C PHE A 117 -1.33 -7.75 -14.64
N CYS A 118 -1.53 -7.29 -15.88
CA CYS A 118 -2.86 -6.88 -16.36
C CYS A 118 -3.87 -8.03 -16.35
N GLU A 119 -3.47 -9.24 -16.75
CA GLU A 119 -4.33 -10.43 -16.68
C GLU A 119 -4.82 -10.69 -15.26
N MET A 120 -3.94 -10.59 -14.26
CA MET A 120 -4.31 -10.72 -12.85
C MET A 120 -5.33 -9.66 -12.44
N LEU A 121 -5.13 -8.39 -12.83
CA LEU A 121 -6.06 -7.31 -12.47
C LEU A 121 -7.46 -7.54 -13.03
N VAL A 122 -7.57 -8.12 -14.23
CA VAL A 122 -8.84 -8.40 -14.91
C VAL A 122 -9.51 -9.68 -14.40
N LYS A 123 -8.73 -10.73 -14.08
CA LYS A 123 -9.26 -12.01 -13.59
C LYS A 123 -9.61 -11.99 -12.10
N GLY A 124 -8.97 -11.11 -11.33
CA GLY A 124 -9.20 -10.96 -9.91
C GLY A 124 -10.58 -10.37 -9.58
N PRO A 125 -10.89 -10.20 -8.28
CA PRO A 125 -12.14 -9.57 -7.85
C PRO A 125 -12.24 -8.07 -8.23
N CYS A 126 -11.12 -7.48 -8.65
CA CYS A 126 -10.98 -6.07 -9.00
C CYS A 126 -11.88 -5.66 -10.17
N LYS A 127 -12.38 -4.42 -10.14
CA LYS A 127 -13.17 -3.81 -11.23
C LYS A 127 -12.38 -2.69 -11.90
N VAL A 128 -11.11 -2.97 -12.21
CA VAL A 128 -10.20 -1.99 -12.81
C VAL A 128 -10.71 -1.58 -14.19
N LYS A 129 -10.83 -0.26 -14.39
CA LYS A 129 -11.26 0.37 -15.65
C LYS A 129 -10.12 1.05 -16.39
N THR A 130 -9.17 1.60 -15.64
CA THR A 130 -8.07 2.40 -16.19
C THR A 130 -6.75 1.96 -15.58
N ILE A 131 -5.73 1.79 -16.43
CA ILE A 131 -4.36 1.51 -16.01
C ILE A 131 -3.46 2.61 -16.59
N HIS A 132 -2.78 3.34 -15.73
CA HIS A 132 -1.79 4.35 -16.09
C HIS A 132 -0.41 3.71 -15.98
N LEU A 133 0.33 3.69 -17.09
CA LEU A 133 1.71 3.20 -17.13
C LEU A 133 2.65 4.36 -17.42
N LEU A 134 3.55 4.64 -16.49
CA LEU A 134 4.71 5.49 -16.70
C LEU A 134 5.96 4.60 -16.85
N THR A 135 6.61 4.68 -18.01
CA THR A 135 7.88 3.99 -18.25
C THR A 135 8.90 4.92 -18.89
N SER A 136 10.17 4.53 -18.84
CA SER A 136 11.26 5.33 -19.41
C SER A 136 11.36 5.14 -20.91
N TYR A 137 11.56 6.25 -21.63
CA TYR A 137 11.80 6.22 -23.07
C TYR A 137 13.18 5.63 -23.39
N ASP A 138 13.22 4.75 -24.38
CA ASP A 138 14.46 4.14 -24.83
C ASP A 138 15.13 5.01 -25.91
N LYS A 139 16.28 5.60 -25.59
CA LYS A 139 17.14 6.21 -26.61
C LYS A 139 17.97 5.10 -27.24
N VAL A 140 17.50 4.54 -28.35
CA VAL A 140 18.36 3.73 -29.21
C VAL A 140 19.44 4.65 -29.77
N SER A 141 20.62 4.64 -29.14
CA SER A 141 21.82 5.28 -29.67
C SER A 141 22.21 4.53 -30.93
N VAL A 142 21.83 5.04 -32.10
CA VAL A 142 22.41 4.59 -33.37
C VAL A 142 23.83 5.17 -33.40
N SER A 143 24.80 4.37 -32.97
CA SER A 143 26.22 4.59 -33.20
C SER A 143 26.65 3.93 -34.50
#